data_AF-A0A0C9REE4-F1
#
_entry.id   AF-A0A0C9REE4-F1
#
_cell.length_a   1.000
_cell.length_b   1.000
_cell.length_c   1.000
_cell.angle_alpha   90.00
_cell.angle_beta   90.00
_cell.angle_gamma   90.00
#
_symmetry.space_group_name_H-M   'P 1'
#
loop_
_entity.id
_entity.type
_entity.pdbx_description
1 polymer ?
#
loop_
_entity_poly.entity_id
_entity_poly.type
_entity_poly.pdbx_seq_one_letter_code
_entity_poly.pdbx_strand_id
1 'polypeptide(L)'
;AKKGFMTPDRKKKLRLLLRKKAAEELKKEQERKAAERRRIIEERCGKAKDTDDVSEEALKRILREYHNKIEMLEGQKFDIEYLVKKKDYEITELNSQVNDLRGKLYVKSNHPSIRYFSPYIIF
;
A
#
# COMPACT_ATOMS: atom_id res chain seq x y z
N ALA A 1 -15.84 -20.62 45.13
CA ALA A 1 -15.95 -19.59 44.07
C ALA A 1 -14.63 -19.54 43.29
N LYS A 2 -14.64 -19.77 41.96
CA LYS A 2 -13.41 -19.77 41.16
C LYS A 2 -12.77 -18.38 41.21
N LYS A 3 -11.61 -18.28 41.88
CA LYS A 3 -10.76 -17.09 41.97
C LYS A 3 -10.46 -16.65 40.54
N GLY A 4 -11.09 -15.56 40.10
CA GLY A 4 -11.04 -15.10 38.71
C GLY A 4 -9.59 -15.03 38.23
N PHE A 5 -9.34 -15.58 37.05
CA PHE A 5 -8.04 -15.78 36.40
C PHE A 5 -7.11 -14.56 36.41
N MET A 6 -7.61 -13.35 36.70
CA MET A 6 -6.82 -12.15 36.98
C MET A 6 -7.55 -11.09 37.84
N THR A 7 -6.80 -10.32 38.65
CA THR A 7 -7.18 -8.98 39.13
C THR A 7 -7.44 -7.99 37.97
N PRO A 8 -8.41 -7.07 38.11
CA PRO A 8 -8.75 -6.07 37.09
C PRO A 8 -7.56 -5.21 36.62
N ASP A 9 -6.69 -4.80 37.54
CA ASP A 9 -5.55 -3.93 37.23
C ASP A 9 -4.50 -4.60 36.35
N ARG A 10 -4.16 -5.87 36.62
CA ARG A 10 -3.23 -6.61 35.77
C ARG A 10 -3.84 -6.87 34.38
N LYS A 11 -5.16 -7.07 34.28
CA LYS A 11 -5.85 -7.16 32.99
C LYS A 11 -5.79 -5.82 32.21
N LYS A 12 -5.93 -4.68 32.88
CA LYS A 12 -5.79 -3.34 32.27
C LYS A 12 -4.36 -3.10 31.77
N LYS A 13 -3.36 -3.40 32.60
CA LYS A 13 -1.94 -3.28 32.25
C LYS A 13 -1.55 -4.17 31.07
N LEU A 14 -2.04 -5.41 31.03
CA LEU A 14 -1.78 -6.34 29.92
C LEU A 14 -2.34 -5.81 28.59
N ARG A 15 -3.58 -5.30 28.56
CA ARG A 15 -4.17 -4.72 27.34
C ARG A 15 -3.38 -3.53 26.82
N LEU A 16 -2.86 -2.68 27.72
CA LEU A 16 -2.02 -1.55 27.34
C LEU A 16 -0.73 -2.02 26.68
N LEU A 17 -0.04 -2.99 27.29
CA LEU A 17 1.20 -3.56 26.75
C LEU A 17 0.99 -4.21 25.39
N LEU A 18 -0.11 -4.96 25.20
CA LEU A 18 -0.43 -5.59 23.92
C LEU A 18 -0.67 -4.56 22.81
N ARG A 19 -1.41 -3.48 23.09
CA ARG A 19 -1.62 -2.40 22.11
C ARG A 19 -0.34 -1.65 21.79
N LYS A 20 0.51 -1.39 22.80
CA LYS A 20 1.81 -0.75 22.60
C LYS A 20 2.71 -1.60 21.69
N LYS A 21 2.82 -2.90 21.95
CA LYS A 21 3.57 -3.84 21.11
C LYS A 21 2.98 -3.92 19.70
N ALA A 22 1.66 -3.99 19.56
CA ALA A 22 1.01 -4.02 18.24
C ALA A 22 1.27 -2.74 17.43
N ALA A 23 1.27 -1.57 18.08
CA ALA A 23 1.59 -0.30 17.42
C ALA A 23 3.06 -0.22 16.99
N GLU A 24 3.98 -0.72 17.82
CA GLU A 24 5.40 -0.77 17.50
C GLU A 24 5.69 -1.70 16.32
N GLU A 25 5.15 -2.92 16.33
CA GLU A 25 5.27 -3.86 15.21
C GLU A 25 4.65 -3.30 13.93
N LEU A 26 3.52 -2.59 14.03
CA LEU A 26 2.90 -1.92 12.88
C LEU A 26 3.82 -0.84 12.28
N LYS A 27 4.48 -0.03 13.12
CA LYS A 27 5.44 0.98 12.66
C LYS A 27 6.65 0.34 11.99
N LYS A 28 7.21 -0.71 12.59
CA LYS A 28 8.34 -1.47 12.03
C LYS A 28 7.99 -2.08 10.66
N GLU A 29 6.78 -2.61 10.53
CA GLU A 29 6.29 -3.15 9.25
C GLU A 29 6.12 -2.06 8.19
N GLN A 30 5.62 -0.88 8.56
CA GLN A 30 5.49 0.25 7.65
C GLN A 30 6.85 0.72 7.13
N GLU A 31 7.85 0.82 8.02
CA GLU A 31 9.23 1.17 7.66
C GLU A 31 9.85 0.12 6.73
N ARG A 32 9.65 -1.17 7.02
CA ARG A 32 10.11 -2.28 6.16
C ARG A 32 9.48 -2.21 4.77
N LYS A 33 8.16 -2.02 4.68
CA LYS A 33 7.46 -1.87 3.40
C LYS A 33 7.91 -0.63 2.63
N ALA A 34 8.16 0.49 3.30
CA ALA A 34 8.66 1.71 2.67
C ALA A 34 10.10 1.56 2.16
N ALA A 35 10.96 0.85 2.89
CA ALA A 35 12.32 0.52 2.46
C ALA A 35 12.30 -0.39 1.22
N GLU A 36 11.54 -1.49 1.27
CA GLU A 36 11.43 -2.43 0.15
C GLU A 36 10.84 -1.75 -1.09
N ARG A 37 9.83 -0.90 -0.91
CA ARG A 37 9.27 -0.11 -2.01
C ARG A 37 10.29 0.80 -2.66
N ARG A 38 11.16 1.45 -1.88
CA ARG A 38 12.26 2.28 -2.42
C ARG A 38 13.24 1.44 -3.23
N ARG A 39 13.65 0.29 -2.70
CA ARG A 39 14.52 -0.67 -3.38
C ARG A 39 13.95 -1.13 -4.72
N ILE A 40 12.67 -1.51 -4.75
CA ILE A 40 11.99 -1.96 -5.98
C ILE A 40 11.91 -0.85 -7.03
N ILE A 41 11.64 0.40 -6.62
CA ILE A 41 11.60 1.53 -7.54
C ILE A 41 12.98 1.78 -8.17
N GLU A 42 14.02 1.78 -7.35
CA GLU A 42 15.40 1.94 -7.81
C GLU A 42 15.80 0.84 -8.80
N GLU A 43 15.46 -0.41 -8.48
CA GLU A 43 15.71 -1.57 -9.36
C GLU A 43 14.96 -1.51 -10.69
N ARG A 44 13.68 -1.08 -10.69
CA ARG A 44 12.83 -1.06 -11.90
C ARG A 44 13.07 0.16 -12.80
N CYS A 45 13.30 1.32 -12.21
CA CYS A 45 13.49 2.56 -12.95
C CYS A 45 14.93 2.72 -13.42
N GLY A 46 15.90 2.26 -12.61
CA GLY A 46 17.32 2.43 -12.89
C GLY A 46 17.73 3.91 -12.94
N LYS A 47 18.90 4.16 -13.53
CA LYS A 47 19.37 5.53 -13.81
C LYS A 47 18.79 6.03 -15.13
N ALA A 48 18.59 7.35 -15.22
CA ALA A 48 18.26 7.98 -16.48
C ALA A 48 19.34 7.68 -17.53
N LYS A 49 18.93 7.49 -18.78
CA LYS A 49 19.87 7.35 -19.89
C LYS A 49 20.59 8.69 -20.09
N ASP A 50 21.89 8.62 -20.32
CA ASP A 50 22.71 9.78 -20.64
C ASP A 50 22.31 10.35 -22.00
N THR A 51 22.16 11.68 -22.07
CA THR A 51 21.72 12.41 -23.26
C THR A 51 22.70 13.49 -23.71
N ASP A 52 23.80 13.73 -22.97
CA ASP A 52 24.60 14.94 -23.16
C ASP A 52 25.51 14.86 -24.40
N ASP A 53 25.91 13.65 -24.83
CA ASP A 53 26.82 13.43 -25.97
C ASP A 53 26.36 12.29 -26.91
N VAL A 54 25.05 12.22 -27.22
CA VAL A 54 24.48 11.15 -28.06
C VAL A 54 24.15 11.65 -29.46
N SER A 55 24.41 10.81 -30.48
CA SER A 55 24.02 11.15 -31.87
C SER A 55 22.49 11.29 -32.01
N GLU A 56 22.04 12.01 -33.03
CA GLU A 56 20.62 12.23 -33.30
C GLU A 56 19.86 10.89 -33.50
N GLU A 57 20.47 9.92 -34.18
CA GLU A 57 19.88 8.59 -34.39
C GLU A 57 19.74 7.82 -33.07
N ALA A 58 20.75 7.91 -32.21
CA ALA A 58 20.72 7.27 -30.90
C ALA A 58 19.70 7.95 -29.97
N LEU A 59 19.58 9.28 -30.02
CA LEU A 59 18.54 10.02 -29.31
C LEU A 59 17.13 9.59 -29.76
N LYS A 60 16.89 9.47 -31.07
CA LYS A 60 15.62 8.96 -31.62
C LYS A 60 15.31 7.53 -31.15
N ARG A 61 16.32 6.66 -31.00
CA ARG A 61 16.14 5.32 -30.42
C ARG A 61 15.74 5.39 -28.95
N ILE A 62 16.45 6.20 -28.16
CA ILE A 62 16.15 6.42 -26.74
C ILE A 62 14.70 6.87 -26.53
N LEU A 63 14.23 7.84 -27.31
CA LEU A 63 12.85 8.35 -27.25
C LEU A 63 11.82 7.25 -27.55
N ARG A 64 12.04 6.45 -28.60
CA ARG A 64 11.15 5.32 -28.94
C ARG A 64 11.10 4.27 -27.85
N GLU A 65 12.26 3.95 -27.26
CA GLU A 65 12.31 2.98 -26.15
C GLU A 65 11.56 3.48 -24.91
N TYR A 66 11.70 4.76 -24.55
CA TYR A 66 10.95 5.34 -23.45
C TYR A 66 9.45 5.36 -23.74
N HIS A 67 9.05 5.75 -24.95
CA HIS A 67 7.64 5.75 -25.36
C HIS A 67 7.00 4.37 -25.21
N ASN A 68 7.63 3.33 -25.78
CA ASN A 68 7.13 1.95 -25.70
C ASN A 68 7.06 1.45 -24.25
N LYS A 69 8.05 1.82 -23.41
CA LYS A 69 8.06 1.47 -21.99
C LYS A 69 6.91 2.14 -21.24
N ILE A 70 6.63 3.41 -21.52
CA ILE A 70 5.52 4.16 -20.90
C ILE A 70 4.19 3.52 -21.27
N GLU A 71 3.94 3.26 -22.55
CA GLU A 71 2.70 2.63 -23.03
C GLU A 71 2.42 1.29 -22.32
N MET A 72 3.44 0.42 -22.23
CA MET A 72 3.31 -0.85 -21.52
C MET A 72 3.01 -0.66 -20.02
N LEU A 73 3.71 0.27 -19.36
CA LEU A 73 3.53 0.54 -17.93
C LEU A 73 2.16 1.14 -17.62
N GLU A 74 1.61 1.97 -18.51
CA GLU A 74 0.27 2.52 -18.39
C GLU A 74 -0.80 1.43 -18.46
N GLY A 75 -0.66 0.48 -19.39
CA GLY A 75 -1.56 -0.69 -19.46
C GLY A 75 -1.52 -1.52 -18.18
N GLN A 76 -0.32 -1.86 -17.70
CA GLN A 76 -0.16 -2.61 -16.45
C GLN A 76 -0.73 -1.87 -15.24
N LYS A 77 -0.53 -0.55 -15.18
CA LYS A 77 -1.09 0.30 -14.13
C LYS A 77 -2.62 0.25 -14.15
N PHE A 78 -3.24 0.38 -15.32
CA PHE A 78 -4.69 0.32 -15.47
C PHE A 78 -5.25 -1.01 -14.94
N ASP A 79 -4.66 -2.14 -15.34
CA ASP A 79 -5.10 -3.47 -14.88
C ASP A 79 -5.04 -3.59 -13.35
N ILE A 80 -3.93 -3.13 -12.75
CA ILE A 80 -3.75 -3.14 -11.30
C ILE A 80 -4.78 -2.24 -10.61
N GLU A 81 -4.97 -1.01 -11.09
CA GLU A 81 -5.94 -0.06 -10.52
C GLU A 81 -7.38 -0.60 -10.60
N TYR A 82 -7.74 -1.24 -11.72
CA TYR A 82 -9.03 -1.90 -11.87
C TYR A 82 -9.21 -3.05 -10.86
N LEU A 83 -8.21 -3.92 -10.71
CA LEU A 83 -8.25 -5.02 -9.75
C LEU A 83 -8.37 -4.53 -8.31
N VAL A 84 -7.60 -3.50 -7.93
CA VAL A 84 -7.69 -2.87 -6.60
C VAL A 84 -9.10 -2.34 -6.37
N LYS A 85 -9.67 -1.60 -7.33
CA LYS A 85 -11.03 -1.05 -7.23
C LYS A 85 -12.09 -2.14 -7.08
N LYS A 86 -11.95 -3.26 -7.81
CA LYS A 86 -12.85 -4.42 -7.67
C LYS A 86 -12.75 -5.02 -6.27
N LYS A 87 -11.54 -5.16 -5.73
CA LYS A 87 -11.32 -5.69 -4.38
C LYS A 87 -11.85 -4.75 -3.29
N ASP A 88 -11.70 -3.44 -3.46
CA ASP A 88 -12.29 -2.46 -2.55
C ASP A 88 -13.83 -2.55 -2.53
N TYR A 89 -14.45 -2.79 -3.69
CA TYR A 89 -15.88 -3.02 -3.78
C TYR A 89 -16.30 -4.31 -3.05
N GLU A 90 -15.63 -5.44 -3.32
CA GLU A 90 -15.88 -6.72 -2.63
C GLU A 90 -15.74 -6.58 -1.10
N ILE A 91 -14.70 -5.88 -0.63
CA ILE A 91 -14.50 -5.59 0.81
C ILE A 91 -15.66 -4.78 1.37
N THR A 92 -16.11 -3.76 0.64
CA THR A 92 -17.22 -2.89 1.08
C THR A 92 -18.52 -3.67 1.20
N GLU A 93 -18.81 -4.53 0.20
CA GLU A 93 -19.99 -5.39 0.19
C GLU A 93 -19.97 -6.38 1.35
N LEU A 94 -18.86 -7.10 1.53
CA LEU A 94 -18.72 -8.06 2.64
C LEU A 94 -18.82 -7.37 4.01
N ASN A 95 -18.25 -6.18 4.16
CA ASN A 95 -18.39 -5.40 5.40
C ASN A 95 -19.86 -5.02 5.66
N SER A 96 -20.63 -4.68 4.63
CA SER A 96 -22.08 -4.42 4.77
C SER A 96 -22.82 -5.67 5.26
N GLN A 97 -22.61 -6.80 4.59
CA GLN A 97 -23.26 -8.07 4.95
C GLN A 97 -22.94 -8.49 6.39
N VAL A 98 -21.68 -8.36 6.81
CA VAL A 98 -21.26 -8.66 8.20
C VAL A 98 -21.93 -7.72 9.21
N ASN A 99 -22.13 -6.45 8.86
CA ASN A 99 -22.78 -5.47 9.73
C ASN A 99 -24.27 -5.75 9.90
N ASP A 100 -24.97 -6.13 8.84
CA ASP A 100 -26.40 -6.47 8.87
C ASP A 100 -26.66 -7.71 9.73
N LEU A 101 -25.74 -8.70 9.70
CA LEU A 101 -25.86 -9.94 10.46
C LEU A 101 -25.53 -9.80 11.95
N ARG A 102 -24.67 -8.85 12.34
CA ARG A 102 -24.13 -8.76 13.72
C ARG A 102 -24.71 -7.61 14.55
N GLY A 103 -25.54 -6.74 13.95
CA GLY A 103 -25.94 -5.47 14.52
C GLY A 103 -24.76 -4.49 14.53
N LYS A 104 -25.02 -3.18 14.30
CA LYS A 104 -24.03 -2.10 14.11
C LYS A 104 -22.71 -2.30 14.87
N LEU A 105 -21.76 -3.00 14.25
CA LEU A 105 -20.37 -2.99 14.68
C LEU A 105 -19.81 -1.66 14.22
N TYR A 106 -19.10 -0.97 15.12
CA TYR A 106 -18.25 0.15 14.72
C TYR A 106 -17.15 -0.40 13.80
N VAL A 107 -17.47 -0.51 12.51
CA VAL A 107 -16.48 -0.76 11.48
C VAL A 107 -15.66 0.51 11.42
N LYS A 108 -14.37 0.38 11.76
CA LYS A 108 -13.39 1.36 11.31
C LYS A 108 -13.54 1.36 9.80
N SER A 109 -14.11 2.43 9.24
CA SER A 109 -14.16 2.64 7.81
C SER A 109 -12.73 2.50 7.30
N ASN A 110 -12.42 1.35 6.72
CA ASN A 110 -11.25 1.19 5.87
C ASN A 110 -11.60 1.87 4.55
N HIS A 111 -11.90 3.16 4.61
CA HIS A 111 -11.62 4.02 3.49
C HIS A 111 -10.17 4.38 3.72
N PRO A 112 -9.21 3.71 3.05
CA PRO A 112 -7.94 4.35 2.89
C PRO A 112 -8.27 5.66 2.17
N SER A 113 -8.23 6.76 2.91
CA SER A 113 -7.84 8.06 2.37
C SER A 113 -6.36 7.99 1.91
N ILE A 114 -5.93 6.86 1.36
CA ILE A 114 -4.94 6.83 0.30
C ILE A 114 -5.70 7.51 -0.82
N ARG A 115 -5.64 8.84 -0.80
CA ARG A 115 -5.59 9.60 -2.03
C ARG A 115 -4.78 8.72 -2.97
N TYR A 116 -5.38 8.30 -4.09
CA TYR A 116 -4.63 7.94 -5.29
C TYR A 116 -3.89 9.20 -5.78
N PHE A 117 -3.24 9.94 -4.88
CA PHE A 117 -1.99 10.62 -5.14
C PHE A 117 -1.06 9.46 -5.44
N SER A 118 -1.02 9.05 -6.70
CA SER A 118 0.16 8.43 -7.25
C SER A 118 1.30 9.38 -6.91
N PRO A 119 2.19 9.07 -5.95
CA PRO A 119 3.36 9.90 -5.73
C PRO A 119 4.39 9.69 -6.86
N TYR A 120 4.01 8.96 -7.92
CA TYR A 120 4.85 8.52 -9.05
C TYR A 120 4.33 8.98 -10.41
N ILE A 121 3.36 9.91 -10.46
CA ILE A 121 3.29 10.82 -11.61
C ILE A 121 4.18 12.01 -11.24
N ILE A 122 5.48 11.75 -11.15
CA ILE A 122 6.52 12.75 -11.21
C ILE A 122 7.55 12.10 -12.14
N PHE A 123 7.54 12.58 -13.38
CA PHE A 123 8.76 12.69 -14.17
C PHE A 123 9.81 13.45 -13.37
#